data_AF-A0A518AT82-F1
#
_entry.id   AF-A0A518AT82-F1
#
_cell.length_a   1.000
_cell.length_b   1.000
_cell.length_c   1.000
_cell.angle_alpha   90.00
_cell.angle_beta   90.00
_cell.angle_gamma   90.00
#
_symmetry.space_group_name_H-M   'P 1'
#
loop_
_entity.id
_entity.type
_entity.pdbx_description
1 polymer ?
#
loop_
_entity_poly.entity_id
_entity_poly.type
_entity_poly.pdbx_seq_one_letter_code
_entity_poly.pdbx_strand_id
1 'polypeptide(L)'
;MPQSYVRMTISIPADVRKRMDRCPKSTNWSALAAEVFSLEADRHQPKRPRELKMSQVDVARLRKSLEGSEAELYREGRVEGFDWASKIAEAPQLKRLWKYRQDADEYWTAHFHEENSSIQWSHLGPIGTVIAAIVSDDPEEVEPNEISEFFDDAIGEENVTLYDEGEFMRGFFEGAIEAWEQAVSMM
;
A
#
# COMPACT_ATOMS: atom_id res chain seq x y z
N MET A 1 -0.57 41.61 -39.15
CA MET A 1 -0.60 42.17 -37.78
C MET A 1 0.80 42.61 -37.42
N PRO A 2 1.04 43.86 -36.98
CA PRO A 2 2.38 44.26 -36.50
C PRO A 2 2.77 43.45 -35.27
N GLN A 3 3.99 42.90 -35.24
CA GLN A 3 4.54 42.23 -34.04
C GLN A 3 4.81 43.28 -32.95
N SER A 4 4.26 43.05 -31.76
CA SER A 4 4.58 43.85 -30.57
C SER A 4 5.92 43.39 -30.00
N TYR A 5 6.86 44.33 -29.79
CA TYR A 5 8.19 44.04 -29.25
C TYR A 5 8.34 44.63 -27.84
N VAL A 6 8.88 43.84 -26.91
CA VAL A 6 9.25 44.29 -25.56
C VAL A 6 10.77 44.52 -25.51
N ARG A 7 11.21 45.69 -25.07
CA ARG A 7 12.63 45.99 -24.87
C ARG A 7 13.04 45.65 -23.44
N MET A 8 14.16 44.95 -23.29
CA MET A 8 14.77 44.67 -22.00
C MET A 8 16.28 44.87 -22.06
N THR A 9 16.86 45.27 -20.94
CA THR A 9 18.30 45.41 -20.76
C THR A 9 18.80 44.20 -19.97
N ILE A 10 19.79 43.49 -20.50
CA ILE A 10 20.44 42.37 -19.81
C ILE A 10 21.89 42.73 -19.49
N SER A 11 22.38 42.23 -18.36
CA SER A 11 23.80 42.28 -18.03
C SER A 11 24.46 40.99 -18.51
N ILE A 12 25.58 41.12 -19.22
CA ILE A 12 26.38 39.98 -19.69
C ILE A 12 27.81 40.10 -19.16
N PRO A 13 28.52 38.97 -18.96
CA PRO A 13 29.93 38.99 -18.60
C PRO A 13 30.78 39.81 -19.59
N ALA A 14 31.77 40.53 -19.05
CA ALA A 14 32.60 41.44 -19.83
C ALA A 14 33.44 40.72 -20.91
N ASP A 15 33.83 39.46 -20.68
CA ASP A 15 34.53 38.62 -21.66
C ASP A 15 33.61 38.22 -22.83
N VAL A 16 32.32 37.97 -22.57
CA VAL A 16 31.31 37.67 -23.59
C VAL A 16 31.13 38.90 -24.49
N ARG A 17 31.01 40.10 -23.90
CA ARG A 17 30.94 41.35 -24.67
C ARG A 17 32.18 41.55 -25.56
N LYS A 18 33.38 41.33 -25.02
CA LYS A 18 34.63 41.41 -25.80
C LYS A 18 34.66 40.42 -26.98
N ARG A 19 34.07 39.23 -26.83
CA ARG A 19 33.94 38.26 -27.93
C ARG A 19 32.91 38.73 -28.98
N MET A 20 31.79 39.29 -28.54
CA MET A 20 30.78 39.86 -29.45
C MET A 20 31.34 41.00 -30.31
N ASP A 21 32.14 41.88 -29.72
CA ASP A 21 32.75 43.02 -30.43
C ASP A 21 33.78 42.59 -31.49
N ARG A 22 34.30 41.34 -31.41
CA ARG A 22 35.21 40.75 -32.41
C ARG A 22 34.48 40.12 -33.60
N CYS A 23 33.18 39.89 -33.50
CA CYS A 23 32.40 39.32 -34.60
C CYS A 23 32.14 40.39 -35.68
N PRO A 24 31.82 39.98 -36.93
CA PRO A 24 31.47 40.90 -38.00
C PRO A 24 30.32 41.85 -37.60
N LYS A 25 30.43 43.12 -38.00
CA LYS A 25 29.43 44.17 -37.70
C LYS A 25 28.02 43.90 -38.27
N SER A 26 27.87 42.92 -39.15
CA SER A 26 26.59 42.47 -39.70
C SER A 26 25.77 41.62 -38.71
N THR A 27 26.33 41.23 -37.56
CA THR A 27 25.65 40.36 -36.60
C THR A 27 24.59 41.12 -35.80
N ASN A 28 23.32 40.75 -35.97
CA ASN A 28 22.22 41.29 -35.17
C ASN A 28 22.08 40.50 -33.86
N TRP A 29 22.75 40.97 -32.81
CA TRP A 29 22.75 40.32 -31.49
C TRP A 29 21.37 40.20 -30.85
N SER A 30 20.47 41.16 -31.11
CA SER A 30 19.11 41.11 -30.57
C SER A 30 18.28 39.99 -31.21
N ALA A 31 18.46 39.75 -32.51
CA ALA A 31 17.80 38.64 -33.20
C ALA A 31 18.30 37.28 -32.69
N LEU A 32 19.62 37.12 -32.54
CA LEU A 32 20.21 35.90 -31.98
C LEU A 32 19.76 35.65 -30.54
N ALA A 33 19.75 36.68 -29.70
CA ALA A 33 19.29 36.57 -28.31
C ALA A 33 17.81 36.18 -28.23
N ALA A 34 16.96 36.77 -29.08
CA ALA A 34 15.55 36.43 -29.14
C ALA A 34 15.33 34.95 -29.52
N GLU A 35 16.07 34.45 -30.51
CA GLU A 35 16.01 33.04 -30.93
C GLU A 35 16.40 32.09 -29.80
N VAL A 36 17.53 32.35 -29.13
CA VAL A 36 18.01 31.52 -28.02
C VAL A 36 17.06 31.57 -26.83
N PHE A 37 16.53 32.76 -26.48
CA PHE A 37 15.56 32.88 -25.41
C PHE A 37 14.25 32.18 -25.73
N SER A 38 13.78 32.22 -26.99
CA SER A 38 12.60 31.44 -27.40
C SER A 38 12.84 29.94 -27.25
N LEU A 39 13.99 29.44 -27.70
CA LEU A 39 14.33 28.01 -27.59
C LEU A 39 14.37 27.56 -26.12
N GLU A 40 15.02 28.33 -25.25
CA GLU A 40 15.10 28.01 -23.82
C GLU A 40 13.76 28.20 -23.11
N ALA A 41 12.96 29.20 -23.49
CA ALA A 41 11.61 29.37 -22.95
C ALA A 41 10.72 28.16 -23.30
N ASP A 42 10.82 27.63 -24.52
CA ASP A 42 10.09 26.43 -24.95
C ASP A 42 10.59 25.18 -24.21
N ARG A 43 11.90 25.07 -23.97
CA ARG A 43 12.50 23.98 -23.19
C ARG A 43 12.03 23.98 -21.73
N HIS A 44 11.87 25.17 -21.16
CA HIS A 44 11.45 25.39 -19.78
C HIS A 44 9.94 25.66 -19.63
N GLN A 45 9.14 25.56 -20.70
CA GLN A 45 7.70 25.58 -20.55
C GLN A 45 7.32 24.44 -19.60
N PRO A 46 6.67 24.74 -18.45
CA PRO A 46 6.17 23.69 -17.59
C PRO A 46 5.27 22.81 -18.45
N LYS A 47 5.63 21.53 -18.58
CA LYS A 47 4.73 20.55 -19.21
C LYS A 47 3.40 20.75 -18.51
N ARG A 48 2.38 21.21 -19.24
CA ARG A 48 1.04 21.37 -18.66
C ARG A 48 0.75 20.10 -17.87
N PRO A 49 0.26 20.19 -16.62
CA PRO A 49 -0.24 19.01 -15.94
C PRO A 49 -1.18 18.36 -16.93
N ARG A 50 -0.84 17.18 -17.44
CA ARG A 50 -1.84 16.38 -18.13
C ARG A 50 -2.89 16.15 -17.06
N GLU A 51 -4.08 16.72 -17.23
CA GLU A 51 -5.26 16.19 -16.57
C GLU A 51 -5.30 14.70 -16.97
N LEU A 52 -4.73 13.84 -16.13
CA LEU A 52 -4.89 12.41 -16.25
C LEU A 52 -6.34 12.16 -15.87
N LYS A 53 -7.24 12.33 -16.84
CA LYS A 53 -8.60 11.83 -16.73
C LYS A 53 -8.49 10.32 -16.73
N MET A 54 -8.42 9.75 -15.54
CA MET A 54 -8.45 8.31 -15.34
C MET A 54 -9.73 7.79 -15.99
N SER A 55 -9.59 6.94 -17.00
CA SER A 55 -10.73 6.45 -17.74
C SER A 55 -11.50 5.43 -16.88
N GLN A 56 -12.80 5.24 -17.15
CA GLN A 56 -13.57 4.16 -16.51
C GLN A 56 -12.94 2.77 -16.78
N VAL A 57 -12.24 2.62 -17.90
CA VAL A 57 -11.48 1.40 -18.24
C VAL A 57 -10.29 1.22 -17.30
N ASP A 58 -9.57 2.29 -16.95
CA ASP A 58 -8.47 2.23 -15.99
C ASP A 58 -8.96 1.85 -14.59
N VAL A 59 -10.10 2.41 -14.16
CA VAL A 59 -10.74 2.06 -12.87
C VAL A 59 -11.19 0.61 -12.85
N ALA A 60 -11.84 0.12 -13.92
CA ALA A 60 -12.27 -1.28 -14.01
C ALA A 60 -11.08 -2.26 -13.98
N ARG A 61 -9.98 -1.90 -14.66
CA ARG A 61 -8.73 -2.68 -14.63
C ARG A 61 -8.13 -2.72 -13.22
N LEU A 62 -8.07 -1.59 -12.52
CA LEU A 62 -7.55 -1.52 -11.15
C LEU A 62 -8.42 -2.34 -10.19
N ARG A 63 -9.74 -2.24 -10.28
CA ARG A 63 -10.66 -3.07 -9.48
C ARG A 63 -10.42 -4.57 -9.68
N LYS A 64 -10.34 -5.01 -10.95
CA LYS A 64 -10.06 -6.41 -11.26
C LYS A 64 -8.69 -6.86 -10.74
N SER A 65 -7.68 -5.99 -10.80
CA SER A 65 -6.36 -6.27 -10.25
C SER A 65 -6.38 -6.38 -8.73
N LEU A 66 -7.16 -5.53 -8.06
CA LEU A 66 -7.35 -5.55 -6.61
C LEU A 66 -8.06 -6.83 -6.17
N GLU A 67 -9.19 -7.16 -6.80
CA GLU A 67 -9.93 -8.42 -6.55
C GLU A 67 -9.04 -9.65 -6.72
N GLY A 68 -8.16 -9.64 -7.73
CA GLY A 68 -7.19 -10.72 -7.94
C GLY A 68 -6.13 -10.82 -6.85
N SER A 69 -5.69 -9.68 -6.30
CA SER A 69 -4.72 -9.62 -5.21
C SER A 69 -5.32 -10.08 -3.89
N GLU A 70 -6.52 -9.58 -3.55
CA GLU A 70 -7.27 -10.00 -2.36
C GLU A 70 -7.53 -11.52 -2.35
N ALA A 71 -7.90 -12.08 -3.51
CA ALA A 71 -8.11 -13.52 -3.65
C ALA A 71 -6.83 -14.36 -3.57
N GLU A 72 -5.66 -13.80 -3.84
CA GLU A 72 -4.37 -14.48 -3.60
C GLU A 72 -4.00 -14.42 -2.13
N LEU A 73 -4.04 -13.24 -1.51
CA LEU A 73 -3.76 -13.05 -0.08
C LEU A 73 -4.63 -13.97 0.79
N TYR A 74 -5.93 -14.06 0.50
CA TYR A 74 -6.83 -14.97 1.19
C TYR A 74 -6.42 -16.45 1.03
N ARG A 75 -6.00 -16.86 -0.18
CA ARG A 75 -5.57 -18.25 -0.43
C ARG A 75 -4.26 -18.56 0.28
N GLU A 76 -3.30 -17.66 0.24
CA GLU A 76 -2.02 -17.79 0.94
C GLU A 76 -2.26 -17.90 2.45
N GLY A 77 -3.02 -16.97 3.03
CA GLY A 77 -3.40 -17.00 4.43
C GLY A 77 -4.04 -18.33 4.81
N ARG A 78 -5.00 -18.82 4.02
CA ARG A 78 -5.68 -20.10 4.30
C ARG A 78 -4.75 -21.29 4.35
N VAL A 79 -3.74 -21.35 3.49
CA VAL A 79 -2.73 -22.41 3.51
C VAL A 79 -1.89 -22.30 4.79
N GLU A 80 -1.39 -21.11 5.12
CA GLU A 80 -0.57 -20.88 6.32
C GLU A 80 -1.33 -21.19 7.61
N GLY A 81 -2.59 -20.77 7.71
CA GLY A 81 -3.42 -21.03 8.88
C GLY A 81 -3.77 -22.50 9.08
N PHE A 82 -4.00 -23.22 7.98
CA PHE A 82 -4.16 -24.67 8.04
C PHE A 82 -2.88 -25.36 8.52
N ASP A 83 -1.72 -24.92 8.03
CA ASP A 83 -0.41 -25.47 8.40
C ASP A 83 -0.09 -25.23 9.87
N TRP A 84 -0.28 -23.99 10.34
CA TRP A 84 -0.16 -23.61 11.74
C TRP A 84 -1.05 -24.49 12.63
N ALA A 85 -2.33 -24.62 12.29
CA ALA A 85 -3.27 -25.43 13.06
C ALA A 85 -2.89 -26.91 13.11
N SER A 86 -2.32 -27.44 12.03
CA SER A 86 -1.95 -28.85 11.93
C SER A 86 -0.65 -29.21 12.64
N LYS A 87 0.27 -28.25 12.80
CA LYS A 87 1.65 -28.52 13.26
C LYS A 87 1.98 -27.90 14.61
N ILE A 88 1.44 -26.72 14.90
CA ILE A 88 1.91 -25.86 16.00
C ILE A 88 0.77 -25.64 17.00
N ALA A 89 -0.43 -25.32 16.52
CA ALA A 89 -1.53 -24.90 17.39
C ALA A 89 -1.96 -25.99 18.38
N GLU A 90 -2.29 -25.56 19.59
CA GLU A 90 -2.87 -26.45 20.60
C GLU A 90 -4.39 -26.54 20.47
N ALA A 91 -4.97 -27.69 20.82
CA ALA A 91 -6.42 -27.90 20.77
C ALA A 91 -7.26 -26.84 21.51
N PRO A 92 -6.86 -26.30 22.70
CA PRO A 92 -7.59 -25.22 23.34
C PRO A 92 -7.64 -23.93 22.51
N GLN A 93 -6.55 -23.57 21.83
CA GLN A 93 -6.48 -22.39 20.96
C GLN A 93 -7.44 -22.53 19.77
N LEU A 94 -7.40 -23.68 19.09
CA LEU A 94 -8.29 -23.97 17.96
C LEU A 94 -9.76 -24.03 18.37
N LYS A 95 -10.06 -24.59 19.54
CA LYS A 95 -11.41 -24.60 20.10
C LYS A 95 -11.92 -23.19 20.39
N ARG A 96 -11.08 -22.31 20.95
CA ARG A 96 -11.45 -20.91 21.20
C ARG A 96 -11.68 -20.15 19.89
N LEU A 97 -10.79 -20.31 18.91
CA LEU A 97 -10.95 -19.73 17.57
C LEU A 97 -12.27 -20.17 16.93
N TRP A 98 -12.55 -21.47 16.93
CA TRP A 98 -13.78 -22.03 16.38
C TRP A 98 -15.02 -21.45 17.10
N LYS A 99 -14.99 -21.38 18.44
CA LYS A 99 -16.09 -20.77 19.21
C LYS A 99 -16.28 -19.30 18.88
N TYR A 100 -15.19 -18.53 18.85
CA TYR A 100 -15.21 -17.12 18.49
C TYR A 100 -15.83 -16.92 17.10
N ARG A 101 -15.46 -17.75 16.12
CA ARG A 101 -16.06 -17.75 14.78
C ARG A 101 -17.57 -17.99 14.81
N GLN A 102 -18.06 -18.91 15.65
CA GLN A 102 -19.50 -19.17 15.78
C GLN A 102 -20.22 -17.97 16.43
N ASP A 103 -19.60 -17.37 17.44
CA ASP A 103 -20.16 -16.24 18.19
C ASP A 103 -20.17 -14.93 17.35
N ALA A 104 -19.23 -14.76 16.43
CA ALA A 104 -19.11 -13.58 15.57
C ALA A 104 -20.14 -13.53 14.41
N ASP A 105 -20.74 -14.68 14.05
CA ASP A 105 -21.78 -14.83 13.02
C ASP A 105 -21.60 -13.93 11.77
N GLU A 106 -22.57 -13.06 11.46
CA GLU A 106 -22.57 -12.17 10.30
C GLU A 106 -21.44 -11.12 10.32
N TYR A 107 -20.83 -10.87 11.48
CA TYR A 107 -19.77 -9.87 11.65
C TYR A 107 -18.36 -10.43 11.42
N TRP A 108 -18.21 -11.75 11.25
CA TRP A 108 -16.89 -12.39 11.06
C TRP A 108 -16.06 -11.72 9.96
N THR A 109 -16.63 -11.52 8.77
CA THR A 109 -15.90 -10.90 7.66
C THR A 109 -15.59 -9.43 7.91
N ALA A 110 -16.39 -8.74 8.75
CA ALA A 110 -16.21 -7.33 9.03
C ALA A 110 -14.92 -7.03 9.82
N HIS A 111 -14.39 -8.02 10.54
CA HIS A 111 -13.11 -7.91 11.26
C HIS A 111 -11.90 -7.75 10.34
N PHE A 112 -12.05 -8.10 9.05
CA PHE A 112 -10.94 -8.22 8.11
C PHE A 112 -10.96 -7.17 7.00
N HIS A 113 -11.94 -6.26 6.98
CA HIS A 113 -11.95 -5.19 5.99
C HIS A 113 -10.83 -4.18 6.25
N GLU A 114 -10.22 -3.66 5.17
CA GLU A 114 -9.08 -2.72 5.23
C GLU A 114 -9.38 -1.45 6.04
N GLU A 115 -10.64 -0.97 6.00
CA GLU A 115 -11.11 0.16 6.81
C GLU A 115 -11.10 -0.12 8.32
N ASN A 116 -11.07 -1.41 8.68
CA ASN A 116 -11.06 -1.95 10.02
C ASN A 116 -9.71 -2.62 10.37
N SER A 117 -8.83 -2.89 9.39
CA SER A 117 -7.57 -3.63 9.60
C SER A 117 -6.44 -2.76 10.13
N SER A 118 -6.61 -1.43 10.16
CA SER A 118 -5.60 -0.57 10.79
C SER A 118 -5.51 -0.95 12.27
N ILE A 119 -4.40 -1.58 12.63
CA ILE A 119 -3.94 -1.74 14.00
C ILE A 119 -3.62 -0.32 14.50
N GLN A 120 -4.65 0.49 14.76
CA GLN A 120 -4.47 1.64 15.63
C GLN A 120 -4.22 1.02 16.99
N TRP A 121 -2.95 1.06 17.40
CA TRP A 121 -2.33 0.57 18.63
C TRP A 121 -2.99 1.07 19.94
N SER A 122 -4.19 1.63 19.85
CA SER A 122 -5.14 1.81 20.93
C SER A 122 -6.41 0.95 20.66
N HIS A 123 -6.49 -0.35 20.96
CA HIS A 123 -5.63 -1.18 21.81
C HIS A 123 -5.50 -2.66 21.37
N LEU A 124 -6.13 -3.12 20.28
CA LEU A 124 -5.92 -4.46 19.67
C LEU A 124 -6.37 -4.50 18.20
N GLY A 125 -7.31 -3.64 17.81
CA GLY A 125 -7.92 -3.67 16.48
C GLY A 125 -8.81 -4.92 16.28
N PRO A 126 -9.68 -4.95 15.26
CA PRO A 126 -10.57 -6.07 14.99
C PRO A 126 -9.85 -7.41 14.82
N ILE A 127 -8.67 -7.41 14.20
CA ILE A 127 -7.82 -8.60 14.06
C ILE A 127 -7.22 -9.01 15.41
N GLY A 128 -6.71 -8.06 16.21
CA GLY A 128 -6.18 -8.37 17.53
C GLY A 128 -7.23 -8.90 18.51
N THR A 129 -8.51 -8.52 18.37
CA THR A 129 -9.60 -9.11 19.15
C THR A 129 -9.76 -10.61 18.86
N VAL A 130 -9.61 -11.03 17.59
CA VAL A 130 -9.62 -12.45 17.24
C VAL A 130 -8.44 -13.16 17.91
N ILE A 131 -7.25 -12.57 17.86
CA ILE A 131 -6.03 -13.19 18.40
C ILE A 131 -6.08 -13.27 19.92
N ALA A 132 -6.52 -12.21 20.60
CA ALA A 132 -6.67 -12.22 22.05
C ALA A 132 -7.63 -13.33 22.50
N ALA A 133 -8.71 -13.58 21.73
CA ALA A 133 -9.60 -14.71 21.95
C ALA A 133 -8.95 -16.09 21.70
N ILE A 134 -7.88 -16.17 20.90
CA ILE A 134 -7.12 -17.42 20.68
C ILE A 134 -6.11 -17.63 21.82
N VAL A 135 -5.36 -16.59 22.19
CA VAL A 135 -4.23 -16.66 23.11
C VAL A 135 -4.68 -16.85 24.56
N SER A 136 -5.73 -16.14 24.98
CA SER A 136 -6.17 -16.13 26.38
C SER A 136 -7.65 -16.52 26.54
N ASP A 137 -7.99 -17.06 27.71
CA ASP A 137 -9.39 -17.19 28.15
C ASP A 137 -9.98 -15.86 28.64
N ASP A 138 -9.12 -14.88 28.93
CA ASP A 138 -9.47 -13.48 29.23
C ASP A 138 -8.81 -12.54 28.19
N PRO A 139 -9.51 -12.27 27.07
CA PRO A 139 -8.96 -11.46 25.97
C PRO A 139 -8.70 -9.99 26.36
N GLU A 140 -9.30 -9.49 27.44
CA GLU A 140 -9.12 -8.11 27.90
C GLU A 140 -7.78 -7.90 28.61
N GLU A 141 -7.15 -8.98 29.09
CA GLU A 141 -5.85 -8.95 29.77
C GLU A 141 -4.66 -9.20 28.82
N VAL A 142 -4.91 -9.51 27.53
CA VAL A 142 -3.86 -9.82 26.57
C VAL A 142 -3.03 -8.58 26.25
N GLU A 143 -1.74 -8.65 26.55
CA GLU A 143 -0.80 -7.57 26.26
C GLU A 143 -0.38 -7.60 24.77
N PRO A 144 -0.08 -6.43 24.15
CA PRO A 144 0.31 -6.37 22.74
C PRO A 144 1.53 -7.23 22.37
N ASN A 145 2.47 -7.47 23.30
CA ASN A 145 3.61 -8.35 23.08
C ASN A 145 3.19 -9.82 22.93
N GLU A 146 2.18 -10.28 23.65
CA GLU A 146 1.68 -11.67 23.52
C GLU A 146 1.09 -11.92 22.14
N ILE A 147 0.51 -10.90 21.51
CA ILE A 147 0.01 -10.97 20.13
C ILE A 147 1.15 -10.96 19.12
N SER A 148 2.20 -10.17 19.36
CA SER A 148 3.42 -10.20 18.56
C SER A 148 4.08 -11.58 18.64
N GLU A 149 4.24 -12.12 19.85
CA GLU A 149 4.83 -13.44 20.09
C GLU A 149 4.01 -14.55 19.41
N PHE A 150 2.68 -14.49 19.50
CA PHE A 150 1.81 -15.41 18.76
C PHE A 150 2.12 -15.42 17.26
N PHE A 151 2.33 -14.25 16.68
CA PHE A 151 2.58 -14.11 15.25
C PHE A 151 3.97 -14.55 14.82
N ASP A 152 4.98 -14.23 15.64
CA ASP A 152 6.35 -14.68 15.44
C ASP A 152 6.40 -16.22 15.46
N ASP A 153 5.63 -16.85 16.36
CA ASP A 153 5.51 -18.31 16.43
C ASP A 153 4.67 -18.91 15.28
N ALA A 154 3.58 -18.24 14.89
CA ALA A 154 2.61 -18.79 13.95
C ALA A 154 3.01 -18.65 12.48
N ILE A 155 3.63 -17.53 12.11
CA ILE A 155 3.89 -17.14 10.71
C ILE A 155 5.37 -16.75 10.49
N GLY A 156 6.11 -16.43 11.56
CA GLY A 156 7.53 -16.09 11.52
C GLY A 156 7.82 -14.60 11.36
N GLU A 157 8.91 -14.14 12.00
CA GLU A 157 9.37 -12.73 12.03
C GLU A 157 9.57 -12.09 10.64
N GLU A 158 9.76 -12.89 9.59
CA GLU A 158 10.01 -12.39 8.22
C GLU A 158 8.73 -11.86 7.55
N ASN A 159 7.56 -12.21 8.09
CA ASN A 159 6.25 -12.00 7.47
C ASN A 159 5.42 -10.90 8.14
N VAL A 160 6.06 -10.02 8.93
CA VAL A 160 5.40 -9.00 9.76
C VAL A 160 4.44 -8.08 8.99
N THR A 161 4.71 -7.83 7.71
CA THR A 161 3.84 -6.98 6.88
C THR A 161 2.54 -7.66 6.46
N LEU A 162 2.45 -9.00 6.51
CA LEU A 162 1.24 -9.73 6.13
C LEU A 162 0.15 -9.67 7.22
N TYR A 163 0.49 -9.31 8.47
CA TYR A 163 -0.48 -9.16 9.55
C TYR A 163 -1.43 -7.98 9.37
N ASP A 164 -0.98 -6.96 8.64
CA ASP A 164 -1.80 -5.78 8.30
C ASP A 164 -2.78 -6.07 7.15
N GLU A 165 -2.59 -7.18 6.44
CA GLU A 165 -3.40 -7.57 5.28
C GLU A 165 -4.63 -8.36 5.74
N GLY A 166 -5.76 -7.67 5.88
CA GLY A 166 -6.98 -8.25 6.43
C GLY A 166 -7.47 -9.50 5.69
N GLU A 167 -7.34 -9.54 4.36
CA GLU A 167 -7.70 -10.72 3.55
C GLU A 167 -6.79 -11.93 3.82
N PHE A 168 -5.49 -11.70 4.03
CA PHE A 168 -4.58 -12.75 4.46
C PHE A 168 -4.98 -13.29 5.83
N MET A 169 -5.24 -12.41 6.79
CA MET A 169 -5.64 -12.80 8.14
C MET A 169 -6.98 -13.54 8.18
N ARG A 170 -7.94 -13.14 7.33
CA ARG A 170 -9.20 -13.88 7.15
C ARG A 170 -8.93 -15.30 6.66
N GLY A 171 -8.12 -15.42 5.62
CA GLY A 171 -7.69 -16.72 5.09
C GLY A 171 -7.08 -17.57 6.18
N PHE A 172 -6.11 -17.01 6.92
CA PHE A 172 -5.39 -17.68 8.01
C PHE A 172 -6.33 -18.29 9.04
N PHE A 173 -7.23 -17.50 9.64
CA PHE A 173 -8.13 -18.05 10.64
C PHE A 173 -9.11 -19.07 10.08
N GLU A 174 -9.62 -18.88 8.85
CA GLU A 174 -10.51 -19.84 8.21
C GLU A 174 -9.81 -21.17 7.87
N GLY A 175 -8.54 -21.13 7.45
CA GLY A 175 -7.72 -22.32 7.25
C GLY A 175 -7.48 -23.09 8.54
N ALA A 176 -7.22 -22.37 9.64
CA ALA A 176 -7.05 -22.97 10.95
C ALA A 176 -8.34 -23.63 11.46
N ILE A 177 -9.49 -22.98 11.25
CA ILE A 177 -10.81 -23.52 11.59
C ILE A 177 -11.12 -24.78 10.79
N GLU A 178 -10.81 -24.79 9.49
CA GLU A 178 -10.97 -25.97 8.64
C GLU A 178 -10.17 -27.17 9.16
N ALA A 179 -8.91 -26.97 9.55
CA ALA A 179 -8.09 -28.04 10.13
C ALA A 179 -8.73 -28.60 11.42
N TRP A 180 -9.26 -27.73 12.29
CA TRP A 180 -9.95 -28.13 13.51
C TRP A 180 -11.21 -28.95 13.24
N GLU A 181 -12.06 -28.52 12.30
CA GLU A 181 -13.29 -29.22 11.94
C GLU A 181 -13.01 -30.63 11.38
N GLN A 182 -11.95 -30.76 10.57
CA GLN A 182 -11.51 -32.07 10.09
C GLN A 182 -11.05 -32.98 11.24
N ALA A 183 -10.26 -32.45 12.18
CA ALA A 183 -9.80 -33.22 13.33
C ALA A 183 -10.95 -33.71 14.22
N VAL A 184 -11.95 -32.87 14.47
CA VAL A 184 -13.12 -33.22 15.29
C VAL A 184 -14.06 -34.20 14.58
N SER A 185 -14.24 -34.08 13.26
CA SER A 185 -15.10 -35.01 12.51
C SER A 185 -14.56 -36.44 12.43
N MET A 186 -13.28 -36.66 12.72
CA MET A 186 -12.65 -37.98 12.71
C MET A 186 -12.68 -38.70 14.08
N MET A 187 -13.11 -38.02 15.14
CA MET A 187 -13.27 -38.58 16.50
C MET A 187 -14.67 -39.15 16.73
#